data_AF-C3JBA8-F1
#
_entry.id   AF-C3JBA8-F1
#
_cell.length_a   1.000
_cell.length_b   1.000
_cell.length_c   1.000
_cell.angle_alpha   90.00
_cell.angle_beta   90.00
_cell.angle_gamma   90.00
#
_symmetry.space_group_name_H-M   'P 1'
#
loop_
_entity.id
_entity.type
_entity.pdbx_description
1 polymer ?
#
loop_
_entity_poly.entity_id
_entity_poly.type
_entity_poly.pdbx_seq_one_letter_code
_entity_poly.pdbx_strand_id
1 'polypeptide(L)' 'MNNLLKYLGSILLLIGVLVIAIPHFLDQTSNVTLGGGLGLVIIGFLAHIFLNRKAGAE' A
#
# COMPACT_ATOMS: atom_id res chain seq x y z
N MET A 1 -5.11 -3.58 22.04
CA MET A 1 -4.20 -3.56 20.86
C MET A 1 -4.72 -2.52 19.89
N ASN A 2 -3.91 -1.56 19.46
CA ASN A 2 -4.36 -0.48 18.59
C ASN A 2 -4.77 -1.07 17.23
N ASN A 3 -6.08 -1.16 16.97
CA ASN A 3 -6.65 -1.69 15.72
C ASN A 3 -6.03 -1.06 14.46
N LEU A 4 -5.54 0.18 14.58
CA LEU A 4 -4.79 0.87 13.52
C LEU A 4 -3.57 0.09 13.05
N LEU A 5 -2.78 -0.52 13.93
CA LEU A 5 -1.60 -1.30 13.53
C LEU A 5 -1.98 -2.56 12.76
N LYS A 6 -3.15 -3.15 13.04
CA LYS A 6 -3.66 -4.35 12.36
C LYS A 6 -4.05 -4.04 10.90
N TYR A 7 -4.59 -2.84 10.65
CA TYR A 7 -5.03 -2.42 9.32
C TYR A 7 -4.00 -1.59 8.55
N LEU A 8 -2.92 -1.15 9.20
CA LEU A 8 -1.93 -0.23 8.62
C LEU A 8 -1.37 -0.73 7.29
N GLY A 9 -1.02 -2.02 7.20
CA GLY A 9 -0.51 -2.61 5.96
C GLY A 9 -1.52 -2.55 4.81
N SER A 10 -2.79 -2.91 5.08
CA SER A 10 -3.86 -2.82 4.09
C SER A 10 -4.13 -1.38 3.65
N ILE A 11 -4.12 -0.44 4.59
CA ILE A 11 -4.32 0.98 4.31
C ILE A 11 -3.20 1.51 3.41
N LEU A 12 -1.94 1.19 3.73
CA LEU A 12 -0.80 1.59 2.90
C LEU A 12 -0.91 1.05 1.47
N LEU A 13 -1.36 -0.20 1.33
CA LEU A 13 -1.54 -0.86 0.04
C LEU A 13 -2.62 -0.14 -0.79
N LEU A 14 -3.76 0.20 -0.18
CA LEU A 14 -4.81 0.99 -0.83
C LEU A 14 -4.33 2.37 -1.26
N ILE A 15 -3.52 3.05 -0.42
CA ILE A 15 -2.90 4.34 -0.78
C ILE A 15 -1.99 4.18 -2.00
N GLY A 16 -1.16 3.12 -2.04
CA GLY A 16 -0.31 2.82 -3.19
C GLY A 16 -1.11 2.64 -4.49
N VAL A 17 -2.25 1.95 -4.42
CA VAL A 17 -3.17 1.79 -5.56
C VAL A 17 -3.75 3.13 -6.00
N LEU A 18 -4.17 3.99 -5.08
CA LEU A 18 -4.72 5.31 -5.40
C LEU A 18 -3.69 6.22 -6.07
N VAL A 19 -2.43 6.16 -5.65
CA VAL A 19 -1.33 6.93 -6.27
C VAL A 19 -1.09 6.52 -7.73
N ILE A 20 -1.44 5.29 -8.12
CA ILE A 20 -1.38 4.84 -9.51
C ILE A 20 -2.69 5.15 -10.25
N ALA A 21 -3.84 4.85 -9.62
CA ALA A 21 -5.14 4.93 -10.26
C ALA A 21 -5.57 6.37 -10.56
N ILE A 22 -5.36 7.31 -9.62
CA ILE A 22 -5.81 8.70 -9.80
C ILE A 22 -5.10 9.36 -11.00
N PRO A 23 -3.75 9.32 -11.13
CA PRO A 23 -3.08 9.86 -12.31
C PRO A 23 -3.46 9.16 -13.62
N HIS A 24 -3.85 7.88 -13.55
CA HIS A 24 -4.34 7.14 -14.71
C HIS A 24 -5.68 7.67 -15.21
N PHE A 25 -6.66 7.86 -14.31
CA PHE A 25 -7.98 8.39 -14.69
C PHE A 25 -7.97 9.89 -15.06
N LEU A 26 -6.90 10.62 -14.73
CA LEU A 26 -6.73 12.04 -15.07
C LEU A 26 -5.82 12.26 -16.29
N ASP A 27 -5.37 11.19 -16.96
CA ASP A 27 -4.38 11.25 -18.05
C ASP A 27 -3.07 11.98 -17.65
N GLN A 28 -2.74 12.00 -16.35
CA GLN A 28 -1.52 12.60 -15.77
C GLN A 28 -0.46 11.54 -15.44
N THR A 29 -0.52 10.39 -16.11
CA THR A 29 0.37 9.27 -15.83
C THR A 29 1.80 9.58 -16.27
N SER A 30 2.76 9.31 -15.40
CA SER A 30 4.20 9.50 -15.65
C SER A 30 4.99 8.34 -15.07
N ASN A 31 6.19 8.08 -15.61
CA ASN A 31 7.05 7.00 -15.09
C ASN A 31 7.37 7.17 -13.59
N VAL A 32 7.38 8.41 -13.11
CA VAL A 32 7.58 8.73 -11.68
C VAL A 32 6.36 8.32 -10.85
N THR A 33 5.14 8.62 -11.30
CA THR A 33 3.90 8.24 -10.59
C THR A 33 3.68 6.72 -10.61
N LEU A 34 3.94 6.07 -11.74
CA LEU A 34 3.96 4.60 -11.85
C LEU A 34 5.01 3.97 -10.94
N GLY A 35 6.27 4.42 -11.00
CA GLY A 35 7.36 3.88 -10.19
C GLY A 35 7.16 4.10 -8.69
N GLY A 36 6.77 5.32 -8.30
CA GLY A 36 6.47 5.66 -6.91
C GLY A 36 5.26 4.89 -6.37
N GLY A 37 4.18 4.79 -7.15
CA GLY A 37 3.01 4.02 -6.78
C GLY A 37 3.30 2.52 -6.65
N LEU A 38 4.06 1.95 -7.59
CA LEU A 38 4.49 0.55 -7.53
C LEU A 38 5.33 0.28 -6.27
N GLY A 39 6.27 1.17 -5.95
CA GLY A 39 7.06 1.09 -4.71
C GLY A 39 6.19 1.11 -3.46
N LEU A 40 5.19 2.00 -3.40
CA LEU A 40 4.23 2.06 -2.29
C LEU A 40 3.40 0.79 -2.16
N VAL A 41 2.93 0.22 -3.27
CA VAL A 41 2.18 -1.05 -3.27
C VAL A 41 3.05 -2.19 -2.71
N ILE A 42 4.31 -2.30 -3.15
CA ILE A 42 5.24 -3.32 -2.65
C ILE A 42 5.48 -3.15 -1.14
N ILE A 43 5.77 -1.92 -0.69
CA ILE A 43 6.00 -1.64 0.74
C ILE A 43 4.73 -1.92 1.55
N GLY A 44 3.56 -1.51 1.08
CA GLY A 44 2.28 -1.77 1.73
C GLY A 44 1.95 -3.26 1.82
N PHE A 45 2.24 -4.02 0.76
CA PHE A 45 2.08 -5.47 0.75
C PHE A 45 3.03 -6.17 1.74
N LEU A 46 4.30 -5.77 1.76
CA LEU A 46 5.26 -6.29 2.75
C LEU A 46 4.81 -5.94 4.17
N ALA A 47 4.43 -4.70 4.44
CA ALA A 47 3.90 -4.27 5.74
C ALA A 47 2.65 -5.07 6.13
N HIS A 48 1.73 -5.31 5.20
CA HIS A 48 0.54 -6.14 5.42
C HIS A 48 0.93 -7.56 5.83
N ILE A 49 1.86 -8.20 5.11
CA ILE A 49 2.35 -9.54 5.45
C ILE A 49 3.05 -9.56 6.82
N PHE A 50 4.00 -8.66 7.07
CA PHE A 50 4.77 -8.68 8.33
C PHE A 50 3.89 -8.38 9.56
N LEU A 51 2.93 -7.46 9.43
CA LEU A 51 2.00 -7.13 10.51
C LEU A 51 0.99 -8.26 10.75
N ASN A 52 0.45 -8.90 9.69
CA ASN A 52 -0.47 -10.03 9.85
C ASN A 52 0.24 -11.32 10.28
N ARG A 53 1.48 -11.56 9.84
CA ARG A 53 2.28 -12.72 10.26
C ARG A 53 2.64 -12.67 11.75
N LYS A 54 2.80 -11.47 12.33
CA LYS A 54 2.98 -11.31 13.78
C LYS A 54 1.69 -11.56 14.56
N ALA A 55 0.53 -11.36 13.94
CA ALA A 55 -0.79 -11.59 14.55
C ALA A 55 -1.31 -13.02 14.40
N GLY A 56 -0.67 -13.87 13.59
CA GLY A 56 -0.98 -15.29 13.43
C GLY A 56 0.08 -16.24 14.01
N ALA A 57 1.00 -15.71 14.83
CA ALA A 57 1.99 -16.48 15.60
C ALA A 57 1.56 -16.68 17.06
N GLU A 58 0.25 -16.62 17.30
CA GLU A 58 -0.43 -16.91 18.57
C GLU A 58 -1.47 -18.01 18.35
#